data_AF-A0A6A4CQX4-F1
#
_entry.id   AF-A0A6A4CQX4-F1
#
_cell.length_a   1.000
_cell.length_b   1.000
_cell.length_c   1.000
_cell.angle_alpha   90.00
_cell.angle_beta   90.00
_cell.angle_gamma   90.00
#
_symmetry.space_group_name_H-M   'P 1'
#
loop_
_entity.id
_entity.type
_entity.pdbx_description
1 polymer ?
#
loop_
_entity_poly.entity_id
_entity_poly.type
_entity_poly.pdbx_seq_one_letter_code
_entity_poly.pdbx_strand_id
1 'polypeptide(L)' 'MENATGRKIKRIRSDNGGEYTGRLIKEYLSKQGIRHEKTVPYTPQ' A
#
# COMPACT_ATOMS: atom_id res chain seq x y z
N MET A 1 -13.04 -7.76 0.67
CA MET A 1 -12.05 -8.22 -0.32
C MET A 1 -10.99 -8.97 0.46
N GLU A 2 -11.08 -10.29 0.36
CA GLU A 2 -10.25 -11.24 1.09
C GLU A 2 -9.09 -11.59 0.17
N ASN A 3 -7.86 -11.54 0.69
CA ASN A 3 -6.71 -11.92 -0.12
C ASN A 3 -6.75 -13.44 -0.32
N ALA A 4 -6.08 -13.94 -1.35
CA ALA A 4 -5.99 -15.38 -1.67
C ALA A 4 -5.58 -16.28 -0.48
N THR A 5 -5.08 -15.69 0.61
CA THR A 5 -4.65 -16.37 1.84
C THR A 5 -5.66 -16.31 3.01
N GLY A 6 -6.84 -15.70 2.84
CA GLY A 6 -7.86 -15.56 3.90
C GLY A 6 -7.43 -14.69 5.08
N ARG A 7 -6.31 -13.97 4.97
CA ARG A 7 -5.75 -13.13 6.02
C ARG A 7 -6.03 -11.66 5.74
N LYS A 8 -6.44 -10.92 6.77
CA LYS A 8 -6.60 -9.46 6.70
C LYS A 8 -5.22 -8.80 6.48
N ILE A 9 -5.09 -7.98 5.43
CA ILE A 9 -3.87 -7.19 5.22
C ILE A 9 -3.73 -6.20 6.38
N LYS A 10 -2.56 -6.14 7.01
CA LYS A 10 -2.22 -5.10 7.99
C LYS A 10 -1.35 -3.99 7.39
N ARG A 11 -0.56 -4.32 6.37
CA ARG A 11 0.38 -3.40 5.73
C ARG A 11 0.56 -3.74 4.25
N ILE A 12 0.59 -2.72 3.41
CA ILE A 12 0.99 -2.84 2.01
C ILE A 12 2.28 -2.05 1.78
N ARG A 13 3.14 -2.54 0.89
CA ARG A 13 4.35 -1.85 0.45
C ARG A 13 4.29 -1.71 -1.07
N SER A 14 4.40 -0.48 -1.56
CA SER A 14 4.40 -0.19 -2.99
C SER A 14 5.71 0.51 -3.38
N ASP A 15 6.23 0.14 -4.55
CA ASP A 15 7.17 0.96 -5.29
C ASP A 15 6.50 2.30 -5.67
N ASN A 16 7.27 3.38 -5.76
CA ASN A 16 6.76 4.72 -6.03
C ASN A 16 6.26 4.92 -7.48
N GLY A 17 6.00 3.85 -8.24
CA GLY A 17 5.47 3.85 -9.60
C GLY A 17 4.10 4.50 -9.83
N GLY A 18 3.57 5.28 -8.87
CA GLY A 18 2.38 6.12 -9.05
C GLY A 18 1.04 5.39 -8.99
N GLU A 19 0.98 4.14 -9.46
CA GLU A 19 -0.25 3.34 -9.64
C GLU A 19 -1.03 3.08 -8.34
N TYR A 20 -0.39 3.19 -7.18
CA TYR A 20 -1.01 2.99 -5.86
C TYR A 20 -1.01 4.23 -4.97
N THR A 21 -0.71 5.41 -5.52
CA THR A 21 -0.56 6.66 -4.74
C THR A 21 -1.77 7.59 -4.76
N GLY A 22 -2.85 7.20 -5.44
CA GLY A 22 -4.06 8.01 -5.56
C GLY A 22 -4.78 8.25 -4.22
N ARG A 23 -5.43 9.42 -4.08
CA ARG A 23 -6.21 9.80 -2.89
C ARG A 23 -7.25 8.73 -2.51
N LEU A 24 -7.93 8.14 -3.49
CA LEU A 24 -8.93 7.09 -3.28
C LEU A 24 -8.33 5.85 -2.60
N ILE A 25 -7.13 5.43 -3.02
CA ILE A 25 -6.43 4.28 -2.44
C ILE A 25 -6.01 4.61 -1.01
N LYS A 26 -5.47 5.82 -0.78
CA LYS A 26 -5.11 6.27 0.58
C LYS A 26 -6.30 6.27 1.53
N GLU A 27 -7.45 6.81 1.09
CA GLU A 27 -8.67 6.84 1.90
C GLU A 27 -9.23 5.44 2.15
N TYR A 28 -9.22 4.56 1.16
CA TYR A 28 -9.62 3.16 1.32
C TYR A 28 -8.75 2.45 2.35
N LEU A 29 -7.42 2.54 2.21
CA LEU A 29 -6.47 1.91 3.13
C LEU A 29 -6.61 2.46 4.55
N SER A 30 -6.79 3.77 4.70
CA SER A 30 -7.04 4.40 6.00
C SER A 30 -8.32 3.89 6.64
N LYS A 31 -9.43 3.80 5.88
CA LYS A 31 -10.70 3.25 6.38
C LYS A 31 -10.59 1.78 6.80
N GLN A 32 -9.75 1.02 6.12
CA GLN A 32 -9.51 -0.40 6.43
C GLN A 32 -8.47 -0.61 7.55
N GLY A 33 -7.81 0.47 8.03
CA GLY A 33 -6.73 0.41 9.01
C GLY A 33 -5.45 -0.23 8.46
N ILE A 34 -5.25 -0.18 7.14
CA ILE A 34 -4.11 -0.79 6.44
C ILE A 34 -3.02 0.26 6.30
N ARG A 35 -1.83 -0.04 6.82
CA ARG A 35 -0.69 0.87 6.74
C ARG A 35 -0.04 0.79 5.35
N HIS A 36 0.04 1.90 4.63
CA HIS A 36 0.75 1.99 3.35
C HIS A 36 2.17 2.47 3.56
N GLU A 37 3.15 1.63 3.20
CA GLU A 37 4.55 2.01 3.11
C GLU A 37 4.94 2.23 1.66
N LYS A 38 5.56 3.36 1.37
CA LYS A 38 6.17 3.64 0.08
C LYS A 38 7.66 3.36 0.19
N THR A 39 8.20 2.49 -0.66
CA THR A 39 9.66 2.34 -0.73
C THR A 39 10.24 3.57 -1.39
N VAL A 40 11.23 4.20 -0.77
CA VAL A 40 12.00 5.27 -1.42
C VAL A 40 12.57 4.73 -2.74
N PRO A 41 12.58 5.52 -3.83
CA PRO A 41 13.30 5.10 -5.02
C PRO A 41 14.73 4.83 -4.58
N TYR A 42 15.23 3.65 -4.93
CA TYR A 42 16.58 3.23 -4.58
C TYR A 42 17.53 4.36 -4.97
N THR A 43 18.25 4.93 -4.01
CA THR A 43 19.38 5.81 -4.30
C THR A 43 20.57 4.89 -4.47
N PRO A 44 21.02 4.60 -5.71
CA PRO A 44 22.27 3.89 -5.89
C PRO A 44 23.39 4.77 -5.34
N GLN A 45 24.21 4.21 -4.45
CA GLN A 45 25.49 4.79 -4.03
C GLN A 45 26.59 4.38 -5.00
#